data_AF-A0A850W8C2-F1
#
_entry.id   AF-A0A850W8C2-F1
#
_cell.length_a   1.000
_cell.length_b   1.000
_cell.length_c   1.000
_cell.angle_alpha   90.00
_cell.angle_beta   90.00
_cell.angle_gamma   90.00
#
_symmetry.space_group_name_H-M   'P 1'
#
loop_
_entity.id
_entity.type
_entity.pdbx_description
1 polymer ?
#
loop_
_entity_poly.entity_id
_entity_poly.type
_entity_poly.pdbx_seq_one_letter_code
_entity_poly.pdbx_strand_id
1 'polypeptide(L)'
;QHSLFSAFSKFGPLYSVRAHRNAAVAGPGYYAIIKFYSAGDASRAQHAYNGQRLFQKSPLKVCLCAKQKGFQQQVLALNSNKCQELANHYLGFNGWSSRIITLQNVSGFDGENEELGKTLQKRSLKYLCAVEVTLPNHGVRTRGVALGEADIENSEDPLEFVTASKRVQKLAVGKALSSAFQKIVLVVLENGKVAVEYNSTQEELTDSLTEEELKGLVQVSELSLEQFDLEEEVLSDLNSDDDLPSREMPSN
;
A
#
# COMPACT_ATOMS: atom_id res chain seq x y z
N GLN A 1 -7.01 0.41 21.37
CA GLN A 1 -7.18 0.20 19.92
C GLN A 1 -7.30 -1.27 19.57
N HIS A 2 -6.42 -2.15 20.09
CA HIS A 2 -6.50 -3.61 19.86
C HIS A 2 -7.90 -4.23 20.11
N SER A 3 -8.57 -3.87 21.22
CA SER A 3 -9.92 -4.39 21.50
C SER A 3 -10.96 -3.99 20.45
N LEU A 4 -10.87 -2.77 19.90
CA LEU A 4 -11.73 -2.32 18.80
C LEU A 4 -11.44 -3.12 17.53
N PHE A 5 -10.17 -3.36 17.21
CA PHE A 5 -9.79 -4.18 16.08
C PHE A 5 -10.41 -5.58 16.17
N SER A 6 -10.23 -6.28 17.31
CA SER A 6 -10.77 -7.64 17.50
C SER A 6 -12.29 -7.72 17.53
N ALA A 7 -12.98 -6.65 17.95
CA ALA A 7 -14.43 -6.60 17.91
C ALA A 7 -14.96 -6.42 16.48
N PHE A 8 -14.35 -5.53 15.71
CA PHE A 8 -14.84 -5.16 14.38
C PHE A 8 -14.32 -6.05 13.25
N SER A 9 -13.17 -6.73 13.43
CA SER A 9 -12.61 -7.65 12.43
C SER A 9 -13.51 -8.87 12.15
N LYS A 10 -14.46 -9.17 13.05
CA LYS A 10 -15.46 -10.22 12.87
C LYS A 10 -16.41 -9.96 11.69
N PHE A 11 -16.58 -8.70 11.29
CA PHE A 11 -17.47 -8.33 10.20
C PHE A 11 -16.75 -8.32 8.85
N GLY A 12 -15.41 -8.26 8.85
CA GLY A 12 -14.58 -8.21 7.66
C GLY A 12 -13.24 -7.51 7.91
N PRO A 13 -12.34 -7.49 6.92
CA PRO A 13 -11.03 -6.88 7.05
C PRO A 13 -11.14 -5.35 7.23
N LEU A 14 -10.32 -4.84 8.14
CA LEU A 14 -10.28 -3.42 8.50
C LEU A 14 -9.13 -2.74 7.75
N TYR A 15 -9.42 -1.63 7.09
CA TYR A 15 -8.40 -0.76 6.49
C TYR A 15 -7.62 -0.01 7.57
N SER A 16 -8.34 0.61 8.53
CA SER A 16 -7.71 1.27 9.67
C SER A 16 -8.65 1.41 10.87
N VAL A 17 -8.06 1.45 12.07
CA VAL A 17 -8.76 1.68 13.34
C VAL A 17 -8.04 2.79 14.08
N ARG A 18 -8.72 3.92 14.29
CA ARG A 18 -8.18 5.05 15.04
C ARG A 18 -9.08 5.37 16.21
N ALA A 19 -8.53 5.45 17.41
CA ALA A 19 -9.26 5.83 18.61
C ALA A 19 -8.70 7.14 19.15
N HIS A 20 -9.58 8.09 19.43
CA HIS A 20 -9.24 9.43 19.89
C HIS A 20 -10.01 9.77 21.16
N ARG A 21 -9.42 10.66 21.97
CA ARG A 21 -10.14 11.30 23.07
C ARG A 21 -11.03 12.40 22.50
N ASN A 22 -12.16 12.65 23.17
CA ASN A 22 -12.99 13.80 22.87
C ASN A 22 -12.17 15.09 23.04
N ALA A 23 -12.50 16.11 22.25
CA ALA A 23 -11.94 17.44 22.44
C ALA A 23 -12.24 17.94 23.86
N ALA A 24 -11.35 18.76 24.42
CA ALA A 24 -11.48 19.26 25.80
C ALA A 24 -12.84 19.95 26.09
N VAL A 25 -13.46 20.52 25.05
CA VAL A 25 -14.77 21.20 25.11
C VAL A 25 -15.98 20.26 25.17
N ALA A 26 -15.82 18.97 24.85
CA ALA A 26 -16.93 18.02 24.65
C ALA A 26 -17.12 17.03 25.83
N GLY A 27 -16.55 17.32 27.00
CA GLY A 27 -16.60 16.45 28.17
C GLY A 27 -15.72 15.19 28.03
N PRO A 28 -15.49 14.45 29.14
CA PRO A 28 -14.65 13.26 29.11
C PRO A 28 -15.28 12.17 28.25
N GLY A 29 -14.52 11.63 27.30
CA GLY A 29 -14.99 10.55 26.44
C GLY A 29 -13.99 10.18 25.35
N TYR A 30 -14.35 9.16 24.58
CA TYR A 30 -13.58 8.65 23.45
C TYR A 30 -14.50 8.45 22.26
N TYR A 31 -13.96 8.65 21.07
CA TYR A 31 -14.58 8.21 19.83
C TYR A 31 -13.57 7.43 19.00
N ALA A 32 -14.07 6.57 18.11
CA ALA A 32 -13.23 5.79 17.22
C ALA A 32 -13.72 5.92 15.78
N ILE A 33 -12.77 5.94 14.85
CA ILE A 33 -13.01 5.89 13.41
C ILE A 33 -12.50 4.54 12.92
N ILE A 34 -13.40 3.77 12.33
CA ILE A 34 -13.10 2.44 11.80
C ILE A 34 -13.40 2.47 10.31
N LYS A 35 -12.36 2.22 9.50
CA LYS A 35 -12.48 2.10 8.05
C LYS A 35 -12.44 0.63 7.69
N PHE A 36 -13.46 0.15 6.98
CA PHE A 36 -13.48 -1.16 6.35
C PHE A 36 -13.06 -1.05 4.88
N TYR A 37 -12.55 -2.13 4.31
CA TYR A 37 -12.37 -2.21 2.85
C TYR A 37 -13.70 -2.31 2.10
N SER A 38 -14.72 -2.90 2.74
CA SER A 38 -16.05 -3.10 2.16
C SER A 38 -17.10 -2.25 2.87
N ALA A 39 -17.89 -1.53 2.08
CA ALA A 39 -19.06 -0.79 2.58
C ALA A 39 -20.13 -1.73 3.18
N GLY A 40 -20.23 -2.96 2.67
CA GLY A 40 -21.12 -3.98 3.21
C GLY A 40 -20.73 -4.38 4.64
N ASP A 41 -19.43 -4.56 4.88
CA ASP A 41 -18.91 -4.96 6.19
C ASP A 41 -19.11 -3.85 7.21
N ALA A 42 -18.84 -2.60 6.82
CA ALA A 42 -19.12 -1.42 7.63
C ALA A 42 -20.61 -1.31 8.01
N SER A 43 -21.51 -1.57 7.05
CA SER A 43 -22.95 -1.57 7.28
C SER A 43 -23.35 -2.64 8.30
N ARG A 44 -22.87 -3.89 8.12
CA ARG A 44 -23.14 -4.98 9.08
C ARG A 44 -22.62 -4.67 10.48
N ALA A 45 -21.41 -4.14 10.60
CA ALA A 45 -20.82 -3.75 11.87
C ALA A 45 -21.64 -2.64 12.56
N GLN A 46 -22.13 -1.67 11.79
CA GLN A 46 -22.97 -0.60 12.33
C GLN A 46 -24.32 -1.13 12.83
N HIS A 47 -24.99 -1.98 12.07
CA HIS A 47 -26.27 -2.58 12.50
C HIS A 47 -26.10 -3.44 13.76
N ALA A 48 -24.99 -4.16 13.86
CA ALA A 48 -24.72 -5.03 15.00
C ALA A 48 -24.34 -4.28 16.28
N TYR A 49 -23.64 -3.14 16.20
CA TYR A 49 -23.11 -2.44 17.38
C TYR A 49 -23.77 -1.11 17.71
N ASN A 50 -24.59 -0.53 16.83
CA ASN A 50 -25.33 0.67 17.16
C ASN A 50 -26.36 0.40 18.28
N GLY A 51 -26.31 1.20 19.34
CA GLY A 51 -27.14 1.01 20.54
C GLY A 51 -26.69 -0.13 21.46
N GLN A 52 -25.62 -0.86 21.11
CA GLN A 52 -25.13 -1.99 21.91
C GLN A 52 -24.03 -1.58 22.89
N ARG A 53 -23.84 -2.40 23.91
CA ARG A 53 -22.73 -2.28 24.86
C ARG A 53 -21.57 -3.16 24.38
N LEU A 54 -20.43 -2.55 24.06
CA LEU A 54 -19.27 -3.29 23.56
C LEU A 54 -18.21 -3.49 24.64
N PHE A 55 -17.67 -2.39 25.19
CA PHE A 55 -16.66 -2.42 26.27
C PHE A 55 -17.14 -1.71 27.53
N GLN A 56 -18.06 -0.77 27.37
CA GLN A 56 -18.59 0.06 28.43
C GLN A 56 -19.99 -0.38 28.86
N LYS A 57 -20.44 0.18 30.00
CA LYS A 57 -21.77 -0.07 30.55
C LYS A 57 -22.88 0.70 29.84
N SER A 58 -22.57 1.79 29.13
CA SER A 58 -23.51 2.58 28.36
C SER A 58 -23.56 2.14 26.89
N PRO A 59 -24.71 2.27 26.20
CA PRO A 59 -24.81 1.91 24.79
C PRO A 59 -23.95 2.83 23.91
N LEU A 60 -23.30 2.26 22.90
CA LEU A 60 -22.55 2.97 21.88
C LEU A 60 -23.48 3.58 20.83
N LYS A 61 -23.17 4.78 20.37
CA LYS A 61 -23.71 5.31 19.11
C LYS A 61 -22.73 4.98 17.99
N VAL A 62 -23.15 4.17 17.03
CA VAL A 62 -22.36 3.84 15.84
C VAL A 62 -23.07 4.41 14.62
N CYS A 63 -22.38 5.29 13.90
CA CYS A 63 -22.90 5.93 12.71
C CYS A 63 -21.96 5.66 11.54
N LEU A 64 -22.54 5.40 10.37
CA LEU A 64 -21.79 5.43 9.13
C LEU A 64 -21.45 6.89 8.82
N CYS A 65 -20.19 7.17 8.52
CA CYS A 65 -19.82 8.48 8.02
C CYS A 65 -20.48 8.67 6.65
N ALA A 66 -21.44 9.60 6.56
CA ALA A 66 -21.92 10.05 5.27
C ALA A 66 -20.72 10.59 4.48
N LYS A 67 -20.54 10.09 3.24
CA LYS A 67 -19.44 10.45 2.35
C LYS A 67 -19.13 11.95 2.49
N GLN A 68 -17.88 12.29 2.81
CA GLN A 68 -17.39 13.67 2.76
C GLN A 68 -17.62 14.17 1.33
N LYS A 69 -18.66 14.98 1.12
CA LYS A 69 -18.86 15.69 -0.15
C LYS A 69 -17.73 16.72 -0.25
N GLY A 70 -16.68 16.40 -1.01
CA GLY A 70 -15.58 17.34 -1.24
C GLY A 70 -14.25 16.70 -1.57
N PHE A 71 -14.01 15.46 -1.17
CA PHE A 71 -12.88 14.71 -1.71
C PHE A 71 -13.34 14.07 -3.02
N GLN A 72 -12.93 14.65 -4.15
CA GLN A 72 -12.64 13.83 -5.32
C GLN A 72 -11.61 12.82 -4.84
N GLN A 73 -12.09 11.69 -4.32
CA GLN A 73 -11.24 10.58 -3.98
C GLN A 73 -10.76 10.08 -5.34
N GLN A 74 -9.63 10.64 -5.79
CA GLN A 74 -8.78 9.97 -6.75
C GLN A 74 -8.76 8.52 -6.31
N VAL A 75 -9.03 7.60 -7.23
CA VAL A 75 -9.02 6.17 -6.96
C VAL A 75 -7.57 5.81 -6.66
N LEU A 76 -7.11 6.13 -5.44
CA LEU A 76 -5.78 5.87 -4.99
C LEU A 76 -5.66 4.35 -4.90
N ALA A 77 -4.75 3.81 -5.69
CA ALA A 77 -4.40 2.41 -5.62
C ALA A 77 -4.03 2.05 -4.17
N LEU A 78 -4.51 0.91 -3.71
CA LEU A 78 -4.11 0.41 -2.39
C LEU A 78 -2.60 0.21 -2.36
N ASN A 79 -1.96 0.57 -1.25
CA ASN A 79 -0.55 0.31 -1.08
C ASN A 79 -0.26 -1.20 -1.10
N SER A 80 0.97 -1.57 -1.42
CA SER A 80 1.38 -2.97 -1.59
C SER A 80 1.12 -3.82 -0.35
N ASN A 81 1.32 -3.28 0.85
CA ASN A 81 1.11 -4.01 2.10
C ASN A 81 -0.38 -4.33 2.31
N LYS A 82 -1.25 -3.36 2.04
CA LYS A 82 -2.71 -3.50 2.14
C LYS A 82 -3.26 -4.47 1.09
N CYS A 83 -2.71 -4.45 -0.13
CA CYS A 83 -3.02 -5.46 -1.15
C CYS A 83 -2.66 -6.88 -0.67
N GLN A 84 -1.47 -7.05 -0.10
CA GLN A 84 -1.00 -8.35 0.42
C GLN A 84 -1.83 -8.82 1.61
N GLU A 85 -2.18 -7.94 2.54
CA GLU A 85 -3.07 -8.24 3.67
C GLU A 85 -4.42 -8.78 3.18
N LEU A 86 -5.04 -8.13 2.18
CA LEU A 86 -6.30 -8.56 1.58
C LEU A 86 -6.16 -9.89 0.85
N ALA A 87 -5.11 -10.06 0.05
CA ALA A 87 -4.85 -11.30 -0.67
C ALA A 87 -4.66 -12.46 0.32
N ASN A 88 -3.90 -12.27 1.39
CA ASN A 88 -3.72 -13.26 2.45
C ASN A 88 -5.01 -13.55 3.20
N HIS A 89 -5.86 -12.55 3.44
CA HIS A 89 -7.13 -12.73 4.13
C HIS A 89 -8.13 -13.57 3.30
N TYR A 90 -8.25 -13.29 2.01
CA TYR A 90 -9.28 -13.90 1.16
C TYR A 90 -8.82 -15.14 0.41
N LEU A 91 -7.56 -15.17 -0.02
CA LEU A 91 -7.01 -16.24 -0.86
C LEU A 91 -6.10 -17.17 -0.04
N GLY A 92 -5.67 -16.73 1.15
CA GLY A 92 -4.68 -17.41 1.95
C GLY A 92 -3.25 -17.15 1.45
N PHE A 93 -2.28 -17.41 2.32
CA PHE A 93 -0.85 -17.18 2.04
C PHE A 93 -0.35 -17.92 0.78
N ASN A 94 -0.89 -19.12 0.51
CA ASN A 94 -0.54 -19.93 -0.66
C ASN A 94 -1.49 -19.72 -1.86
N GLY A 95 -2.47 -18.81 -1.74
CA GLY A 95 -3.45 -18.55 -2.80
C GLY A 95 -2.96 -17.61 -3.89
N TRP A 96 -1.84 -16.93 -3.66
CA TRP A 96 -1.24 -15.97 -4.58
C TRP A 96 0.29 -15.98 -4.44
N SER A 97 0.97 -15.44 -5.46
CA SER A 97 2.41 -15.24 -5.44
C SER A 97 2.76 -13.99 -6.25
N SER A 98 3.92 -13.39 -5.98
CA SER A 98 4.48 -12.33 -6.81
C SER A 98 5.92 -12.63 -7.20
N ARG A 99 6.34 -12.16 -8.37
CA ARG A 99 7.74 -12.18 -8.79
C ARG A 99 8.14 -10.88 -9.48
N ILE A 100 9.35 -10.41 -9.21
CA ILE A 100 9.94 -9.27 -9.92
C ILE A 100 10.43 -9.78 -11.28
N ILE A 101 9.94 -9.18 -12.36
CA ILE A 101 10.39 -9.48 -13.73
C ILE A 101 11.66 -8.69 -14.03
N THR A 102 11.65 -7.40 -13.70
CA THR A 102 12.79 -6.50 -13.92
C THR A 102 12.82 -5.39 -12.88
N LEU A 103 14.03 -4.96 -12.51
CA LEU A 103 14.31 -3.81 -11.66
C LEU A 103 15.57 -3.15 -12.20
N GLN A 104 15.43 -1.94 -12.74
CA GLN A 104 16.52 -1.26 -13.45
C GLN A 104 16.69 0.16 -12.93
N ASN A 105 17.95 0.59 -12.81
CA ASN A 105 18.27 1.97 -12.54
C ASN A 105 18.15 2.77 -13.85
N VAL A 106 17.34 3.81 -13.83
CA VAL A 106 17.09 4.74 -14.94
C VAL A 106 17.44 6.19 -14.57
N SER A 107 18.20 6.40 -13.49
CA SER A 107 18.81 7.70 -13.15
C SER A 107 19.83 8.08 -14.24
N GLY A 108 19.55 9.07 -15.09
CA GLY A 108 20.42 9.47 -16.20
C GLY A 108 19.75 9.48 -17.58
N PHE A 109 18.47 9.11 -17.69
CA PHE A 109 17.66 9.28 -18.91
C PHE A 109 16.85 10.59 -18.92
N ASP A 110 17.01 11.44 -17.90
CA ASP A 110 16.56 12.81 -17.89
C ASP A 110 17.38 13.61 -18.91
N GLY A 111 16.79 13.81 -20.08
CA GLY A 111 17.47 14.21 -21.30
C GLY A 111 18.42 15.41 -21.21
N GLU A 112 19.29 15.43 -22.21
CA GLU A 112 20.23 16.47 -22.64
C GLU A 112 19.56 17.85 -22.86
N ASN A 113 18.97 18.45 -21.83
CA ASN A 113 18.74 19.90 -21.79
C ASN A 113 19.97 20.54 -21.14
N GLU A 114 21.11 20.38 -21.80
CA GLU A 114 22.19 21.36 -21.74
C GLU A 114 21.69 22.63 -22.43
N GLU A 115 20.98 23.50 -21.71
CA GLU A 115 21.19 24.93 -21.89
C GLU A 115 20.59 25.74 -20.73
N LEU A 116 21.49 26.52 -20.11
CA LEU A 116 21.22 27.67 -19.28
C LEU A 116 20.86 27.45 -17.80
N GLY A 117 21.91 27.33 -16.99
CA GLY A 117 21.91 27.94 -15.66
C GLY A 117 22.29 27.00 -14.54
N LYS A 118 23.39 27.34 -13.87
CA LYS A 118 23.90 26.68 -12.67
C LYS A 118 22.87 26.75 -11.53
N THR A 119 21.96 25.78 -11.46
CA THR A 119 21.23 25.45 -10.23
C THR A 119 21.74 24.08 -9.79
N LEU A 120 22.20 23.99 -8.53
CA LEU A 120 22.65 22.77 -7.86
C LEU A 120 21.85 21.55 -8.36
N GLN A 121 22.47 20.70 -9.19
CA GLN A 121 21.83 19.52 -9.76
C GLN A 121 21.55 18.53 -8.62
N LYS A 122 20.35 18.60 -8.06
CA LYS A 122 19.79 17.57 -7.21
C LYS A 122 19.69 16.31 -8.06
N ARG A 123 20.59 15.34 -7.83
CA ARG A 123 20.57 14.08 -8.58
C ARG A 123 19.37 13.27 -8.11
N SER A 124 18.43 12.99 -9.01
CA SER A 124 17.30 12.11 -8.73
C SER A 124 17.71 10.66 -8.98
N LEU A 125 17.43 9.77 -8.03
CA LEU A 125 17.48 8.34 -8.26
C LEU A 125 16.14 7.87 -8.79
N LYS A 126 16.18 7.14 -9.91
CA LYS A 126 15.00 6.61 -10.56
C LYS A 126 15.18 5.13 -10.80
N TYR A 127 14.26 4.31 -10.30
CA TYR A 127 14.23 2.88 -10.56
C TYR A 127 12.91 2.48 -11.18
N LEU A 128 12.99 1.84 -12.35
CA LEU A 128 11.82 1.23 -12.97
C LEU A 128 11.72 -0.23 -12.54
N CYS A 129 10.53 -0.65 -12.13
CA CYS A 129 10.26 -2.04 -11.74
C CYS A 129 9.03 -2.58 -12.46
N ALA A 130 9.11 -3.83 -12.90
CA ALA A 130 7.95 -4.61 -13.35
C ALA A 130 7.80 -5.87 -12.50
N VAL A 131 6.57 -6.13 -12.07
CA VAL A 131 6.20 -7.25 -11.19
C VAL A 131 5.05 -8.03 -11.80
N GLU A 132 5.05 -9.34 -11.63
CA GLU A 132 3.90 -10.21 -11.92
C GLU A 132 3.27 -10.71 -10.63
N VAL A 133 1.95 -10.71 -10.56
CA VAL A 133 1.14 -11.36 -9.52
C VAL A 133 0.36 -12.51 -10.16
N THR A 134 0.41 -13.68 -9.54
CA THR A 134 -0.27 -14.89 -10.03
C THR A 134 -1.16 -15.49 -8.96
N LEU A 135 -2.39 -15.84 -9.34
CA LEU A 135 -3.41 -16.47 -8.52
C LEU A 135 -3.79 -17.80 -9.19
N PRO A 136 -2.98 -18.86 -8.99
CA PRO A 136 -3.04 -20.07 -9.81
C PRO A 136 -4.41 -20.77 -9.72
N ASN A 137 -5.02 -20.80 -8.53
CA ASN A 137 -6.33 -21.43 -8.30
C ASN A 137 -7.49 -20.72 -9.02
N HIS A 138 -7.26 -19.49 -9.49
CA HIS A 138 -8.24 -18.69 -10.19
C HIS A 138 -7.88 -18.44 -11.66
N GLY A 139 -6.73 -18.95 -12.12
CA GLY A 139 -6.25 -18.71 -13.48
C GLY A 139 -5.94 -17.24 -13.80
N VAL A 140 -5.78 -16.40 -12.78
CA VAL A 140 -5.51 -14.97 -12.95
C VAL A 140 -4.01 -14.70 -12.86
N ARG A 141 -3.51 -13.92 -13.81
CA ARG A 141 -2.15 -13.38 -13.84
C ARG A 141 -2.25 -11.91 -14.21
N THR A 142 -1.62 -11.06 -13.43
CA THR A 142 -1.57 -9.62 -13.69
C THR A 142 -0.14 -9.12 -13.57
N ARG A 143 0.19 -8.06 -14.29
CA ARG A 143 1.49 -7.39 -14.20
C ARG A 143 1.31 -5.93 -13.88
N GLY A 144 2.30 -5.37 -13.20
CA GLY A 144 2.34 -3.97 -12.85
C GLY A 144 3.72 -3.42 -13.12
N VAL A 145 3.76 -2.18 -13.60
CA VAL A 145 5.00 -1.45 -13.88
C VAL A 145 4.94 -0.14 -13.12
N ALA A 146 6.02 0.24 -12.46
CA ALA A 146 6.09 1.51 -11.77
C ALA A 146 7.51 2.08 -11.68
N LEU A 147 7.58 3.41 -11.62
CA LEU A 147 8.79 4.18 -11.36
C LEU A 147 8.83 4.57 -9.87
N GLY A 148 9.92 4.20 -9.20
CA GLY A 148 10.31 4.80 -7.93
C GLY A 148 11.26 5.95 -8.21
N GLU A 149 11.03 7.09 -7.59
CA GLU A 149 11.89 8.28 -7.68
C GLU A 149 12.13 8.85 -6.29
N ALA A 150 13.37 9.26 -6.01
CA ALA A 150 13.68 10.12 -4.87
C ALA A 150 14.89 11.00 -5.18
N ASP A 151 14.85 12.20 -4.64
CA ASP A 151 15.98 13.11 -4.74
C ASP A 151 17.07 12.78 -3.72
N ILE A 152 18.33 12.91 -4.15
CA ILE A 152 19.50 12.85 -3.26
C ILE A 152 20.07 14.25 -3.08
N GLU A 153 20.32 14.63 -1.83
CA GLU A 153 20.95 15.90 -1.49
C GLU A 153 22.47 15.83 -1.63
N ASN A 154 23.10 14.74 -1.16
CA ASN A 154 24.54 14.53 -1.29
C ASN A 154 24.89 13.18 -1.94
N SER A 155 25.04 13.20 -3.26
CA SER A 155 25.40 12.00 -4.04
C SER A 155 26.84 11.52 -3.84
N GLU A 156 27.68 12.30 -3.17
CA GLU A 156 29.08 11.95 -2.92
C GLU A 156 29.26 11.10 -1.67
N ASP A 157 28.28 11.07 -0.75
CA ASP A 157 28.28 10.14 0.37
C ASP A 157 27.83 8.73 -0.11
N PRO A 158 28.73 7.73 -0.08
CA PRO A 158 28.37 6.37 -0.48
C PRO A 158 27.24 5.77 0.37
N LEU A 159 27.13 6.17 1.65
CA LEU A 159 26.11 5.62 2.55
C LEU A 159 24.72 6.18 2.25
N GLU A 160 24.62 7.50 2.03
CA GLU A 160 23.38 8.15 1.58
C GLU A 160 22.91 7.55 0.25
N PHE A 161 23.82 7.40 -0.72
CA PHE A 161 23.50 6.83 -2.03
C PHE A 161 22.93 5.40 -1.94
N VAL A 162 23.57 4.52 -1.15
CA VAL A 162 23.11 3.14 -0.97
C VAL A 162 21.75 3.09 -0.26
N THR A 163 21.57 3.92 0.75
CA THR A 163 20.32 3.97 1.53
C THR A 163 19.17 4.50 0.68
N ALA A 164 19.40 5.58 -0.06
CA ALA A 164 18.45 6.14 -1.01
C ALA A 164 18.12 5.13 -2.12
N SER A 165 19.13 4.49 -2.71
CA SER A 165 18.93 3.45 -3.74
C SER A 165 18.03 2.33 -3.24
N LYS A 166 18.29 1.80 -2.05
CA LYS A 166 17.46 0.75 -1.44
C LYS A 166 16.02 1.22 -1.21
N ARG A 167 15.82 2.46 -0.75
CA ARG A 167 14.49 3.04 -0.54
C ARG A 167 13.75 3.18 -1.88
N VAL A 168 14.39 3.71 -2.90
CA VAL A 168 13.79 3.92 -4.24
C VAL A 168 13.47 2.59 -4.91
N GLN A 169 14.35 1.58 -4.82
CA GLN A 169 14.07 0.23 -5.30
C GLN A 169 12.84 -0.37 -4.61
N LYS A 170 12.76 -0.29 -3.27
CA LYS A 170 11.60 -0.77 -2.52
C LYS A 170 10.32 -0.02 -2.90
N LEU A 171 10.42 1.28 -3.13
CA LEU A 171 9.30 2.11 -3.57
C LEU A 171 8.81 1.69 -4.96
N ALA A 172 9.72 1.50 -5.91
CA ALA A 172 9.40 1.03 -7.27
C ALA A 172 8.72 -0.34 -7.24
N VAL A 173 9.27 -1.29 -6.48
CA VAL A 173 8.68 -2.63 -6.31
C VAL A 173 7.30 -2.55 -5.66
N GLY A 174 7.15 -1.73 -4.61
CA GLY A 174 5.87 -1.54 -3.92
C GLY A 174 4.80 -0.95 -4.85
N LYS A 175 5.13 0.11 -5.59
CA LYS A 175 4.21 0.71 -6.57
C LYS A 175 3.85 -0.25 -7.71
N ALA A 176 4.82 -1.00 -8.23
CA ALA A 176 4.59 -1.99 -9.29
C ALA A 176 3.68 -3.13 -8.80
N LEU A 177 3.87 -3.58 -7.55
CA LEU A 177 3.01 -4.58 -6.94
C LEU A 177 1.58 -4.05 -6.74
N SER A 178 1.43 -2.82 -6.25
CA SER A 178 0.12 -2.15 -6.15
C SER A 178 -0.59 -2.05 -7.50
N SER A 179 0.13 -1.65 -8.56
CA SER A 179 -0.37 -1.58 -9.93
C SER A 179 -0.86 -2.96 -10.42
N ALA A 180 -0.10 -4.03 -10.16
CA ALA A 180 -0.53 -5.38 -10.52
C ALA A 180 -1.81 -5.82 -9.78
N PHE A 181 -1.93 -5.49 -8.49
CA PHE A 181 -3.11 -5.82 -7.69
C PHE A 181 -4.35 -5.00 -8.06
N GLN A 182 -4.20 -3.77 -8.56
CA GLN A 182 -5.32 -2.92 -8.96
C GLN A 182 -6.17 -3.54 -10.08
N LYS A 183 -5.57 -4.44 -10.87
CA LYS A 183 -6.25 -5.21 -11.92
C LYS A 183 -7.03 -6.41 -11.40
N ILE A 184 -6.99 -6.68 -10.10
CA ILE A 184 -7.65 -7.85 -9.48
C ILE A 184 -8.89 -7.39 -8.74
N VAL A 185 -10.03 -7.99 -9.07
CA VAL A 185 -11.31 -7.80 -8.36
C VAL A 185 -11.60 -9.03 -7.52
N LEU A 186 -11.80 -8.82 -6.23
CA LEU A 186 -12.28 -9.86 -5.32
C LEU A 186 -13.79 -9.73 -5.15
N VAL A 187 -14.52 -10.76 -5.57
CA VAL A 187 -15.97 -10.88 -5.36
C VAL A 187 -16.20 -11.80 -4.16
N VAL A 188 -16.60 -11.22 -3.04
CA VAL A 188 -16.81 -11.93 -1.77
C VAL A 188 -18.31 -12.12 -1.53
N LEU A 189 -18.73 -13.38 -1.46
CA LEU A 189 -20.12 -13.75 -1.17
C LEU A 189 -20.36 -13.84 0.34
N GLU A 190 -21.62 -13.71 0.77
CA GLU A 190 -22.01 -13.75 2.19
C GLU A 190 -21.66 -15.06 2.90
N ASN A 191 -21.55 -16.16 2.15
CA ASN A 191 -21.14 -17.46 2.67
C ASN A 191 -19.61 -17.61 2.81
N GLY A 192 -18.84 -16.55 2.56
CA GLY A 192 -17.38 -16.54 2.63
C GLY A 192 -16.68 -17.08 1.38
N LYS A 193 -17.41 -17.48 0.33
CA LYS A 193 -16.77 -17.84 -0.94
C LYS A 193 -16.23 -16.60 -1.64
N VAL A 194 -15.06 -16.75 -2.23
CA VAL A 194 -14.37 -15.69 -2.96
C VAL A 194 -14.19 -16.13 -4.41
N ALA A 195 -14.63 -15.29 -5.34
CA ALA A 195 -14.25 -15.36 -6.74
C ALA A 195 -13.28 -14.22 -7.06
N VAL A 196 -12.41 -14.45 -8.04
CA VAL A 196 -11.40 -13.49 -8.47
C VAL A 196 -11.64 -13.22 -9.95
N GLU A 197 -11.76 -11.96 -10.29
CA GLU A 197 -11.92 -11.51 -11.68
C GLU A 197 -10.78 -10.55 -12.05
N TYR A 198 -10.40 -10.60 -13.34
CA TYR A 198 -9.47 -9.66 -13.92
C TYR A 198 -10.22 -8.41 -14.40
N ASN A 199 -9.82 -7.25 -13.90
CA ASN A 199 -10.37 -5.99 -14.33
C ASN A 199 -9.71 -5.52 -15.63
N SER A 200 -10.36 -5.81 -16.76
CA SER A 200 -9.87 -5.43 -18.10
C SER A 200 -10.17 -3.97 -18.48
N THR A 201 -10.71 -3.14 -17.58
CA THR A 201 -11.14 -1.76 -17.94
C THR A 201 -9.99 -0.78 -18.15
N GLN A 202 -8.75 -1.20 -17.89
CA GLN A 202 -7.55 -0.42 -18.15
C GLN A 202 -6.91 -1.04 -19.40
N GLU A 203 -6.85 -0.32 -20.52
CA GLU A 203 -6.10 -0.68 -21.73
C GLU A 203 -4.58 -0.71 -21.44
N GLU A 204 -4.17 -1.47 -20.45
CA GLU A 204 -2.77 -1.68 -20.11
C GLU A 204 -2.31 -2.94 -20.83
N LEU A 205 -1.71 -2.72 -22.00
CA LEU A 205 -1.03 -3.74 -22.80
C LEU A 205 0.07 -4.48 -22.02
N THR A 206 0.43 -4.03 -20.82
CA THR A 206 1.51 -4.58 -19.98
C THR A 206 1.34 -6.06 -19.65
N ASP A 207 0.11 -6.55 -19.54
CA ASP A 207 -0.17 -7.97 -19.24
C ASP A 207 -0.04 -8.85 -20.49
N SER A 208 -0.14 -8.27 -21.69
CA SER A 208 0.01 -8.97 -22.98
C SER A 208 1.47 -9.07 -23.45
N LEU A 209 2.34 -8.22 -22.93
CA LEU A 209 3.76 -8.22 -23.26
C LEU A 209 4.42 -9.52 -22.81
N THR A 210 5.47 -9.94 -23.51
CA THR A 210 6.38 -11.00 -23.08
C THR A 210 7.30 -10.50 -21.97
N GLU A 211 7.96 -11.43 -21.26
CA GLU A 211 8.95 -11.03 -20.25
C GLU A 211 10.14 -10.32 -20.89
N GLU A 212 10.50 -10.70 -22.12
CA GLU A 212 11.55 -10.10 -22.93
C GLU A 212 11.18 -8.68 -23.34
N GLU A 213 9.94 -8.44 -23.77
CA GLU A 213 9.44 -7.09 -24.07
C GLU A 213 9.36 -6.22 -22.83
N LEU A 214 8.96 -6.74 -21.67
CA LEU A 214 8.99 -5.98 -20.42
C LEU A 214 10.40 -5.67 -19.93
N LYS A 215 11.38 -6.53 -20.26
CA LYS A 215 12.80 -6.24 -20.05
C LYS A 215 13.32 -5.19 -21.06
N GLY A 216 12.80 -5.23 -22.30
CA GLY A 216 13.23 -4.38 -23.43
C GLY A 216 12.56 -3.01 -23.55
N LEU A 217 11.30 -2.85 -23.10
CA LEU A 217 10.60 -1.55 -23.02
C LEU A 217 11.36 -0.55 -22.14
N VAL A 218 12.08 -1.06 -21.15
CA VAL A 218 12.96 -0.27 -20.28
C VAL A 218 14.22 0.22 -21.01
N GLN A 219 14.59 -0.42 -22.12
CA GLN A 219 15.77 -0.06 -22.90
C GLN A 219 15.49 1.02 -23.96
N VAL A 220 14.22 1.33 -24.26
CA VAL A 220 13.86 2.18 -25.40
C VAL A 220 13.03 3.43 -25.05
N SER A 221 12.32 3.52 -23.94
CA SER A 221 11.22 4.51 -23.89
C SER A 221 11.42 5.73 -22.98
N GLU A 222 11.46 6.90 -23.64
CA GLU A 222 10.60 8.04 -23.30
C GLU A 222 9.17 7.53 -23.03
N LEU A 223 8.78 7.38 -21.76
CA LEU A 223 7.37 7.27 -21.38
C LEU A 223 7.03 8.47 -20.51
N SER A 224 6.06 9.27 -20.96
CA SER A 224 5.34 10.20 -20.10
C SER A 224 4.44 9.41 -19.15
N LEU A 225 5.04 8.87 -18.10
CA LEU A 225 4.30 8.28 -16.97
C LEU A 225 3.85 9.43 -16.07
N GLU A 226 2.54 9.65 -16.02
CA GLU A 226 1.92 10.64 -15.13
C GLU A 226 2.32 10.32 -13.68
N GLN A 227 2.92 11.31 -13.01
CA GLN A 227 3.34 11.23 -11.62
C GLN A 227 2.10 11.08 -10.74
N PHE A 228 1.88 9.87 -10.22
CA PHE A 228 0.90 9.65 -9.16
C PHE A 228 1.56 10.00 -7.81
N ASP A 229 1.18 11.16 -7.28
CA ASP A 229 1.49 11.57 -5.91
C ASP A 229 0.76 10.63 -4.93
N LEU A 230 1.51 9.68 -4.38
CA LEU A 230 1.09 8.88 -3.24
C LEU A 230 1.56 9.62 -1.99
N GLU A 231 0.62 10.16 -1.21
CA GLU A 231 0.90 10.65 0.14
C GLU A 231 1.58 9.52 0.94
N GLU A 232 2.80 9.78 1.42
CA GLU A 232 3.51 8.91 2.34
C GLU A 232 2.74 8.81 3.67
N GLU A 233 1.80 7.87 3.79
CA GLU A 233 1.38 7.37 5.11
C GLU A 233 2.53 6.51 5.69
N VAL A 234 3.51 7.23 6.23
CA VAL A 234 4.41 6.93 7.36
C VAL A 234 4.87 5.46 7.50
N LEU A 235 6.12 5.25 7.10
CA LEU A 235 6.96 4.06 7.35
C LEU A 235 7.35 3.86 8.84
N SER A 236 6.46 4.08 9.80
CA SER A 236 6.81 4.01 11.23
C SER A 236 6.86 2.59 11.83
N ASP A 237 6.48 1.54 11.11
CA ASP A 237 6.29 0.20 11.70
C ASP A 237 7.47 -0.77 11.48
N LEU A 238 8.66 -0.31 11.02
CA LEU A 238 9.82 -1.19 10.79
C LEU A 238 11.05 -0.94 11.66
N ASN A 239 10.95 -0.15 12.73
CA ASN A 239 11.99 -0.13 13.77
C ASN A 239 11.48 -0.83 15.03
N SER A 240 11.52 -2.16 15.02
CA SER A 240 11.67 -2.92 16.27
C SER A 240 13.16 -3.21 16.40
N ASP A 241 13.87 -2.35 17.11
CA ASP A 241 15.24 -2.65 17.54
C ASP A 241 15.21 -3.85 18.50
N ASP A 242 16.09 -4.80 18.23
CA ASP A 242 16.43 -5.94 19.09
C ASP A 242 17.06 -5.41 20.39
N ASP A 243 16.27 -5.31 21.46
CA ASP A 243 16.80 -5.22 22.82
C ASP A 243 17.32 -6.60 23.27
N LEU A 244 18.61 -6.83 23.02
CA LEU A 244 19.36 -7.92 23.64
C LEU A 244 19.45 -7.68 25.16
N PRO A 245 19.10 -8.65 26.02
CA PRO A 245 19.28 -8.49 27.46
C PRO A 245 20.77 -8.56 27.82
N SER A 246 21.29 -7.47 28.37
CA SER A 246 22.59 -7.40 29.02
C SER A 246 22.65 -8.42 30.16
N ARG A 247 23.49 -9.44 29.99
CA ARG A 247 23.91 -10.37 31.05
C ARG A 247 24.74 -9.59 32.07
N GLU A 248 24.17 -9.30 33.24
CA GLU A 248 24.95 -8.93 34.42
C GLU A 248 25.70 -10.17 34.92
N MET A 249 27.03 -10.07 34.97
CA MET A 249 27.89 -11.05 35.63
C MET A 249 28.02 -10.66 37.11
N PRO A 250 27.94 -11.60 38.06
CA PRO A 250 28.21 -11.31 39.45
C PRO A 250 29.72 -11.22 39.70
N SER A 251 30.16 -10.12 40.28
CA SER A 251 31.50 -9.98 40.87
C SER A 251 31.53 -10.67 42.23
N ASN A 252 32.55 -11.50 42.48
CA ASN A 252 32.94 -11.93 43.83
C ASN A 252 33.42 -10.75 44.67
#